data_AF-Q5BY31-F1
#
_entry.id   AF-Q5BY31-F1
#
_cell.length_a   1.000
_cell.length_b   1.000
_cell.length_c   1.000
_cell.angle_alpha   90.00
_cell.angle_beta   90.00
_cell.angle_gamma   90.00
#
_symmetry.space_group_name_H-M   'P 1'
#
loop_
_entity.id
_entity.type
_entity.pdbx_description
1 polymer ?
#
loop_
_entity_poly.entity_id
_entity_poly.type
_entity_poly.pdbx_seq_one_letter_code
_entity_poly.pdbx_strand_id
1 'polypeptide(L)'
;DNSHNLNREADLLNFGNSGTVYNDVQSKPNGSCLLVDIIGNGVTSTDINNLLHTSGGDQYMNRKEFTNFLTRHNAILYENSLIRIGIRMESRGQFCRLGVFYGNKSPHPFTVFCSQVTCPDAMDVNEIAKAISIELQPGPDRIEAGTQVQQSLNVECLRPFTEVVKLDVSYLCEDSKQHYALMLPITLNKFLQPAEMDQATFFSRWKLLS
;
A
#
# COMPACT_ATOMS: atom_id res chain seq x y z
N ASP A 1 -8.31 2.23 -51.01
CA ASP A 1 -7.03 2.70 -50.45
C ASP A 1 -7.22 3.59 -49.24
N ASN A 2 -6.56 3.14 -48.17
CA ASN A 2 -6.08 3.85 -46.99
C ASN A 2 -7.07 4.48 -45.99
N SER A 3 -7.34 3.66 -44.98
CA SER A 3 -7.52 4.02 -43.58
C SER A 3 -6.24 4.56 -42.90
N HIS A 4 -6.45 5.19 -41.74
CA HIS A 4 -5.51 5.45 -40.62
C HIS A 4 -4.54 6.65 -40.70
N ASN A 5 -4.70 7.63 -39.79
CA ASN A 5 -3.98 7.69 -38.50
C ASN A 5 -4.01 9.11 -37.90
N LEU A 6 -4.74 9.27 -36.80
CA LEU A 6 -4.49 10.28 -35.76
C LEU A 6 -3.87 9.52 -34.59
N ASN A 7 -2.57 9.75 -34.33
CA ASN A 7 -1.91 9.65 -33.02
C ASN A 7 -0.39 9.71 -33.24
N ARG A 8 0.20 10.86 -32.94
CA ARG A 8 1.64 11.01 -32.73
C ARG A 8 1.82 11.78 -31.44
N GLU A 9 2.00 11.05 -30.35
CA GLU A 9 2.75 11.47 -29.16
C GLU A 9 2.81 10.26 -28.19
N ALA A 10 3.64 9.29 -28.54
CA ALA A 10 4.05 8.20 -27.67
C ALA A 10 5.42 7.69 -28.16
N ASP A 11 6.49 8.41 -27.84
CA ASP A 11 7.85 7.88 -27.96
C ASP A 11 8.83 8.74 -27.14
N LEU A 12 8.92 8.46 -25.85
CA LEU A 12 9.96 9.01 -24.96
C LEU A 12 10.35 8.00 -23.86
N LEU A 13 10.41 6.70 -24.19
CA LEU A 13 11.02 5.70 -23.32
C LEU A 13 11.96 4.82 -24.15
N ASN A 14 13.21 5.29 -24.25
CA ASN A 14 14.32 4.59 -24.86
C ASN A 14 14.65 3.31 -24.08
N PHE A 15 14.02 2.18 -24.45
CA PHE A 15 14.40 0.85 -23.98
C PHE A 15 15.53 0.31 -24.89
N GLY A 16 16.78 0.57 -24.49
CA GLY A 16 17.97 0.05 -25.14
C GLY A 16 18.79 -0.82 -24.20
N ASN A 17 18.89 -2.10 -24.54
CA ASN A 17 19.68 -3.15 -23.90
C ASN A 17 21.19 -2.84 -23.95
N SER A 18 21.94 -3.12 -22.87
CA SER A 18 23.41 -3.27 -22.92
C SER A 18 23.91 -4.14 -21.77
N GLY A 19 24.62 -5.22 -22.13
CA GLY A 19 25.20 -6.20 -21.23
C GLY A 19 26.51 -5.74 -20.56
N THR A 20 26.69 -6.26 -19.34
CA THR A 20 27.94 -6.64 -18.64
C THR A 20 29.23 -5.85 -18.87
N VAL A 21 29.76 -5.23 -17.80
CA VAL A 21 31.13 -5.48 -17.31
C VAL A 21 31.13 -5.35 -15.77
N TYR A 22 31.45 -6.44 -15.07
CA TYR A 22 31.85 -6.41 -13.66
C TYR A 22 33.28 -5.90 -13.56
N ASN A 23 33.52 -4.88 -12.74
CA ASN A 23 34.83 -4.61 -12.15
C ASN A 23 34.68 -4.61 -10.64
N ASP A 24 35.27 -5.63 -10.03
CA ASP A 24 35.37 -5.84 -8.60
C ASP A 24 36.45 -4.89 -8.06
N VAL A 25 36.08 -3.96 -7.19
CA VAL A 25 37.03 -3.23 -6.34
C VAL A 25 36.55 -3.37 -4.90
N GLN A 26 37.21 -4.29 -4.19
CA GLN A 26 37.14 -4.39 -2.75
C GLN A 26 37.70 -3.11 -2.11
N SER A 27 36.82 -2.30 -1.54
CA SER A 27 37.18 -1.42 -0.43
C SER A 27 35.97 -1.16 0.47
N LYS A 28 35.92 -1.90 1.58
CA LYS A 28 35.28 -1.46 2.82
C LYS A 28 36.43 -1.06 3.79
N PRO A 29 36.23 -0.19 4.80
CA PRO A 29 34.92 0.07 5.39
C PRO A 29 34.62 1.54 5.77
N ASN A 30 33.35 1.74 6.14
CA ASN A 30 32.84 2.72 7.11
C ASN A 30 32.62 4.17 6.63
N GLY A 31 31.36 4.47 6.30
CA GLY A 31 30.86 5.84 6.17
C GLY A 31 29.33 5.98 6.14
N SER A 32 28.56 4.89 6.07
CA SER A 32 27.10 4.95 5.90
C SER A 32 26.29 4.94 7.20
N CYS A 33 26.90 5.15 8.37
CA CYS A 33 26.21 5.04 9.67
C CYS A 33 26.01 6.38 10.40
N LEU A 34 26.39 7.51 9.81
CA LEU A 34 26.31 8.82 10.51
C LEU A 34 24.87 9.28 10.78
N LEU A 35 23.88 8.78 10.04
CA LEU A 35 22.47 9.13 10.27
C LEU A 35 21.74 8.15 11.20
N VAL A 36 22.29 6.93 11.40
CA VAL A 36 21.68 5.92 12.27
C VAL A 36 22.02 6.20 13.74
N ASP A 37 23.19 6.78 14.02
CA ASP A 37 23.64 7.03 15.40
C ASP A 37 23.08 8.33 16.03
N ILE A 38 22.49 9.23 15.25
CA ILE A 38 21.89 10.48 15.77
C ILE A 38 20.44 10.26 16.25
N ILE A 39 19.74 9.28 15.67
CA ILE A 39 18.39 8.90 16.09
C ILE A 39 18.56 7.71 17.03
N GLY A 40 18.73 8.01 18.33
CA GLY A 40 18.87 7.01 19.37
C GLY A 40 17.84 5.89 19.25
N ASN A 41 18.34 4.66 19.35
CA ASN A 41 17.68 3.38 19.13
C ASN A 41 17.26 3.13 17.67
N GLY A 42 18.15 2.43 16.95
CA GLY A 42 17.76 1.69 15.75
C GLY A 42 16.55 0.81 16.06
N VAL A 43 15.47 1.04 15.34
CA VAL A 43 14.25 0.23 15.39
C VAL A 43 14.63 -1.22 15.13
N THR A 44 14.57 -2.04 16.19
CA THR A 44 14.75 -3.47 16.03
C THR A 44 13.52 -4.03 15.31
N SER A 45 13.63 -5.17 14.64
CA SER A 45 12.46 -5.86 14.06
C SER A 45 11.33 -6.09 15.08
N THR A 46 11.69 -6.15 16.36
CA THR A 46 10.78 -6.26 17.51
C THR A 46 9.96 -4.99 17.72
N ASP A 47 10.53 -3.81 17.49
CA ASP A 47 9.82 -2.53 17.66
C ASP A 47 8.80 -2.27 16.54
N ILE A 48 9.09 -2.73 15.32
CA ILE A 48 8.12 -2.74 14.21
C ILE A 48 6.96 -3.71 14.52
N ASN A 49 7.26 -4.86 15.14
CA ASN A 49 6.23 -5.79 15.57
C ASN A 49 5.36 -5.21 16.69
N ASN A 50 5.92 -4.34 17.54
CA ASN A 50 5.20 -3.66 18.61
C ASN A 50 4.32 -2.49 18.15
N LEU A 51 4.71 -1.76 17.11
CA LEU A 51 3.83 -0.79 16.43
C LEU A 51 2.59 -1.43 15.79
N LEU A 52 2.60 -2.76 15.64
CA LEU A 52 1.48 -3.55 15.12
C LEU A 52 0.65 -4.24 16.22
N HIS A 53 0.90 -4.00 17.51
CA HIS A 53 0.05 -4.49 18.59
C HIS A 53 -1.23 -3.65 18.70
N THR A 54 -2.07 -3.74 17.68
CA THR A 54 -3.53 -3.78 17.91
C THR A 54 -3.81 -5.13 18.57
N SER A 55 -4.72 -5.17 19.55
CA SER A 55 -5.09 -6.34 20.35
C SER A 55 -5.68 -7.54 19.56
N GLY A 56 -5.56 -7.55 18.22
CA GLY A 56 -6.01 -8.60 17.32
C GLY A 56 -4.92 -9.19 16.41
N GLY A 57 -3.65 -9.21 16.84
CA GLY A 57 -2.48 -9.57 16.02
C GLY A 57 -2.50 -10.93 15.29
N ASP A 58 -3.43 -11.83 15.62
CA ASP A 58 -3.64 -13.12 14.95
C ASP A 58 -4.76 -13.10 13.87
N GLN A 59 -5.42 -11.95 13.64
CA GLN A 59 -6.60 -11.87 12.76
C GLN A 59 -6.29 -11.61 11.27
N TYR A 60 -5.11 -11.09 10.93
CA TYR A 60 -4.80 -10.62 9.58
C TYR A 60 -3.77 -11.49 8.86
N MET A 61 -4.08 -11.89 7.62
CA MET A 61 -3.29 -12.89 6.89
C MET A 61 -2.00 -12.34 6.26
N ASN A 62 -1.85 -11.02 6.13
CA ASN A 62 -0.75 -10.37 5.39
C ASN A 62 0.19 -9.53 6.28
N ARG A 63 0.36 -9.89 7.56
CA ARG A 63 1.14 -9.09 8.52
C ARG A 63 2.60 -8.91 8.12
N LYS A 64 3.24 -9.95 7.59
CA LYS A 64 4.66 -9.91 7.18
C LYS A 64 4.85 -9.06 5.94
N GLU A 65 3.87 -9.11 5.05
CA GLU A 65 3.87 -8.43 3.78
C GLU A 65 3.55 -6.94 3.97
N PHE A 66 2.73 -6.60 4.96
CA PHE A 66 2.30 -5.22 5.29
C PHE A 66 3.46 -4.23 5.40
N THR A 67 4.55 -4.59 6.08
CA THR A 67 5.72 -3.71 6.27
C THR A 67 6.40 -3.36 4.94
N ASN A 68 6.39 -4.26 3.96
CA ASN A 68 6.93 -3.99 2.62
C ASN A 68 6.13 -2.91 1.87
N PHE A 69 4.87 -2.68 2.25
CA PHE A 69 4.02 -1.67 1.62
C PHE A 69 4.17 -0.28 2.21
N LEU A 70 4.86 -0.11 3.34
CA LEU A 70 5.11 1.22 3.90
C LEU A 70 5.88 2.10 2.91
N THR A 71 6.82 1.50 2.18
CA THR A 71 7.70 2.20 1.21
C THR A 71 7.34 1.94 -0.26
N ARG A 72 6.40 1.04 -0.54
CA ARG A 72 5.97 0.70 -1.92
C ARG A 72 4.53 1.16 -2.17
N HIS A 73 4.26 1.55 -3.41
CA HIS A 73 2.93 1.96 -3.86
C HIS A 73 2.19 0.85 -4.62
N ASN A 74 2.93 -0.09 -5.20
CA ASN A 74 2.39 -1.19 -5.99
C ASN A 74 2.97 -2.51 -5.49
N ALA A 75 2.13 -3.48 -5.14
CA ALA A 75 2.58 -4.83 -4.82
C ALA A 75 1.40 -5.82 -4.67
N ILE A 76 1.72 -7.10 -4.54
CA ILE A 76 0.78 -8.20 -4.27
C ILE A 76 0.51 -8.22 -2.76
N LEU A 77 -0.70 -7.84 -2.36
CA LEU A 77 -1.15 -7.79 -0.97
C LEU A 77 -1.30 -9.18 -0.36
N TYR A 78 -1.82 -10.12 -1.15
CA TYR A 78 -2.03 -11.50 -0.74
C TYR A 78 -2.11 -12.39 -1.97
N GLU A 79 -1.60 -13.62 -1.86
CA GLU A 79 -1.71 -14.61 -2.92
C GLU A 79 -1.73 -16.03 -2.35
N ASN A 80 -2.66 -16.84 -2.84
CA ASN A 80 -2.66 -18.29 -2.65
C ASN A 80 -2.89 -19.01 -3.98
N SER A 81 -3.30 -20.29 -3.93
CA SER A 81 -3.59 -21.09 -5.13
C SER A 81 -4.83 -20.60 -5.90
N LEU A 82 -5.80 -19.98 -5.23
CA LEU A 82 -7.08 -19.57 -5.83
C LEU A 82 -7.09 -18.12 -6.27
N ILE A 83 -6.66 -17.19 -5.40
CA ILE A 83 -6.77 -15.76 -5.63
C ILE A 83 -5.43 -15.06 -5.46
N ARG A 84 -5.22 -14.01 -6.27
CA ARG A 84 -4.18 -12.99 -6.08
C ARG A 84 -4.85 -11.64 -5.88
N ILE A 85 -4.55 -10.98 -4.76
CA ILE A 85 -5.02 -9.64 -4.44
C ILE A 85 -3.84 -8.69 -4.55
N GLY A 86 -3.88 -7.78 -5.50
CA GLY A 86 -2.87 -6.75 -5.73
C GLY A 86 -3.38 -5.36 -5.39
N ILE A 87 -2.46 -4.43 -5.13
CA ILE A 87 -2.78 -3.02 -4.96
C ILE A 87 -1.89 -2.13 -5.82
N ARG A 88 -2.45 -1.03 -6.28
CA ARG A 88 -1.75 0.14 -6.82
C ARG A 88 -2.26 1.38 -6.13
N MET A 89 -1.35 2.22 -5.64
CA MET A 89 -1.69 3.37 -4.81
C MET A 89 -1.06 4.65 -5.36
N GLU A 90 -1.83 5.72 -5.42
CA GLU A 90 -1.35 7.06 -5.76
C GLU A 90 -1.86 8.03 -4.69
N SER A 91 -0.95 8.81 -4.10
CA SER A 91 -1.31 9.79 -3.07
C SER A 91 -0.84 11.20 -3.46
N ARG A 92 -1.68 12.19 -3.16
CA ARG A 92 -1.43 13.61 -3.42
C ARG A 92 -2.02 14.45 -2.29
N GLY A 93 -1.14 15.01 -1.47
CA GLY A 93 -1.55 15.72 -0.25
C GLY A 93 -2.35 14.79 0.65
N GLN A 94 -3.55 15.22 1.05
CA GLN A 94 -4.43 14.44 1.92
C GLN A 94 -5.25 13.36 1.19
N PHE A 95 -5.18 13.28 -0.14
CA PHE A 95 -5.95 12.31 -0.92
C PHE A 95 -5.10 11.12 -1.33
N CYS A 96 -5.69 9.92 -1.29
CA CYS A 96 -5.08 8.69 -1.75
C CYS A 96 -6.10 7.86 -2.53
N ARG A 97 -5.71 7.41 -3.73
CA ARG A 97 -6.52 6.53 -4.57
C ARG A 97 -5.82 5.18 -4.66
N LEU A 98 -6.55 4.12 -4.28
CA LEU A 98 -6.09 2.75 -4.40
C LEU A 98 -6.90 2.03 -5.48
N GLY A 99 -6.21 1.37 -6.40
CA GLY A 99 -6.78 0.30 -7.21
C GLY A 99 -6.52 -1.03 -6.52
N VAL A 100 -7.58 -1.74 -6.14
CA VAL A 100 -7.51 -3.11 -5.62
C VAL A 100 -7.80 -4.07 -6.77
N PHE A 101 -6.91 -5.01 -7.02
CA PHE A 101 -7.00 -5.95 -8.13
C PHE A 101 -7.25 -7.35 -7.59
N TYR A 102 -8.36 -7.96 -8.00
CA TYR A 102 -8.72 -9.33 -7.64
C TYR A 102 -8.50 -10.23 -8.86
N GLY A 103 -7.44 -11.04 -8.85
CA GLY A 103 -7.12 -12.01 -9.89
C GLY A 103 -7.58 -13.41 -9.49
N ASN A 104 -8.50 -13.98 -10.25
CA ASN A 104 -8.93 -15.36 -10.10
C ASN A 104 -7.94 -16.29 -10.82
N LYS A 105 -7.19 -17.09 -10.05
CA LYS A 105 -6.24 -18.09 -10.54
C LYS A 105 -6.86 -19.48 -10.69
N SER A 106 -8.09 -19.67 -10.20
CA SER A 106 -8.79 -20.94 -10.28
C SER A 106 -9.43 -21.14 -11.67
N PRO A 107 -9.72 -22.40 -12.05
CA PRO A 107 -10.44 -22.71 -13.29
C PRO A 107 -11.94 -22.46 -13.19
N HIS A 108 -12.45 -22.03 -12.02
CA HIS A 108 -13.87 -21.82 -11.76
C HIS A 108 -14.16 -20.34 -11.44
N PRO A 109 -15.35 -19.83 -11.74
CA PRO A 109 -15.70 -18.46 -11.39
C PRO A 109 -15.85 -18.30 -9.87
N PHE A 110 -15.51 -17.12 -9.36
CA PHE A 110 -15.88 -16.70 -8.01
C PHE A 110 -17.26 -16.08 -8.04
N THR A 111 -18.21 -16.64 -7.29
CA THR A 111 -19.59 -16.14 -7.20
C THR A 111 -19.86 -15.59 -5.81
N VAL A 112 -20.91 -14.76 -5.70
CA VAL A 112 -21.24 -14.06 -4.44
C VAL A 112 -20.00 -13.32 -3.90
N PHE A 113 -19.25 -12.72 -4.82
CA PHE A 113 -18.03 -11.99 -4.45
C PHE A 113 -18.44 -10.74 -3.70
N CYS A 114 -17.82 -10.53 -2.55
CA CYS A 114 -18.07 -9.37 -1.70
C CYS A 114 -16.75 -8.87 -1.14
N SER A 115 -16.56 -7.56 -1.22
CA SER A 115 -15.43 -6.83 -0.67
C SER A 115 -15.94 -5.71 0.23
N GLN A 116 -15.40 -5.59 1.43
CA GLN A 116 -15.74 -4.50 2.35
C GLN A 116 -14.47 -3.91 2.94
N VAL A 117 -14.47 -2.59 3.12
CA VAL A 117 -13.36 -1.89 3.76
C VAL A 117 -13.85 -1.25 5.05
N THR A 118 -13.16 -1.54 6.15
CA THR A 118 -13.44 -0.99 7.47
C THR A 118 -12.18 -0.36 8.03
N CYS A 119 -12.35 0.65 8.88
CA CYS A 119 -11.27 1.22 9.67
C CYS A 119 -11.81 1.34 11.10
N PRO A 120 -11.54 0.35 11.97
CA PRO A 120 -11.96 0.40 13.36
C PRO A 120 -11.44 1.69 14.00
N ASP A 121 -12.26 2.31 14.85
CA ASP A 121 -11.86 3.45 15.69
C ASP A 121 -11.37 4.71 14.95
N ALA A 122 -11.75 4.89 13.68
CA ALA A 122 -11.54 6.16 12.97
C ALA A 122 -12.33 7.35 13.58
N MET A 123 -13.09 7.14 14.66
CA MET A 123 -13.80 8.16 15.44
C MET A 123 -12.95 8.57 16.65
N ASP A 124 -12.84 9.88 16.87
CA ASP A 124 -12.23 10.42 18.07
C ASP A 124 -12.93 9.92 19.34
N VAL A 125 -12.20 9.83 20.46
CA VAL A 125 -12.70 9.45 21.80
C VAL A 125 -13.84 10.38 22.27
N ASN A 126 -13.97 11.55 21.62
CA ASN A 126 -15.02 12.54 21.85
C ASN A 126 -16.13 12.57 20.77
N GLU A 127 -16.25 11.55 19.90
CA GLU A 127 -17.32 11.37 18.89
C GLU A 127 -17.48 12.46 17.80
N ILE A 128 -16.61 13.47 17.72
CA ILE A 128 -16.89 14.68 16.91
C ILE A 128 -16.30 14.68 15.48
N ALA A 129 -15.27 13.88 15.16
CA ALA A 129 -14.75 13.87 13.78
C ALA A 129 -14.09 12.54 13.39
N LYS A 130 -14.20 12.16 12.12
CA LYS A 130 -13.50 11.01 11.54
C LYS A 130 -12.05 11.38 11.22
N ALA A 131 -11.05 10.55 11.53
CA ALA A 131 -9.65 10.82 11.16
C ALA A 131 -9.37 10.54 9.68
N ILE A 132 -10.11 9.61 9.08
CA ILE A 132 -9.96 9.17 7.69
C ILE A 132 -11.30 8.96 7.00
N SER A 133 -11.52 9.57 5.84
CA SER A 133 -12.66 9.25 4.98
C SER A 133 -12.30 8.12 4.02
N ILE A 134 -13.22 7.19 3.80
CA ILE A 134 -13.00 5.97 3.00
C ILE A 134 -14.26 5.75 2.19
N GLU A 135 -14.09 5.64 0.88
CA GLU A 135 -15.15 5.37 -0.09
C GLU A 135 -14.70 4.24 -1.02
N LEU A 136 -15.28 3.06 -0.83
CA LEU A 136 -15.08 1.92 -1.70
C LEU A 136 -16.13 1.95 -2.82
N GLN A 137 -15.68 2.00 -4.07
CA GLN A 137 -16.58 1.90 -5.22
C GLN A 137 -17.21 0.50 -5.30
N PRO A 138 -18.41 0.35 -5.89
CA PRO A 138 -19.04 -0.95 -6.06
C PRO A 138 -18.08 -1.99 -6.65
N GLY A 139 -18.02 -3.15 -6.00
CA GLY A 139 -17.20 -4.28 -6.43
C GLY A 139 -17.91 -5.17 -7.45
N PRO A 140 -17.22 -6.19 -7.98
CA PRO A 140 -17.84 -7.21 -8.80
C PRO A 140 -18.67 -8.16 -7.92
N ASP A 141 -19.84 -8.60 -8.40
CA ASP A 141 -20.58 -9.69 -7.74
C ASP A 141 -20.05 -11.08 -8.15
N ARG A 142 -19.27 -11.13 -9.24
CA ARG A 142 -18.70 -12.34 -9.83
C ARG A 142 -17.39 -12.05 -10.55
N ILE A 143 -16.42 -12.96 -10.45
CA ILE A 143 -15.13 -12.87 -11.15
C ILE A 143 -14.89 -14.16 -11.94
N GLU A 144 -14.75 -14.06 -13.24
CA GLU A 144 -14.57 -15.21 -14.13
C GLU A 144 -13.22 -15.91 -13.91
N ALA A 145 -13.17 -17.21 -14.23
CA ALA A 145 -11.94 -18.00 -14.18
C ALA A 145 -10.82 -17.35 -15.00
N GLY A 146 -9.62 -17.28 -14.42
CA GLY A 146 -8.45 -16.69 -15.07
C GLY A 146 -8.49 -15.17 -15.29
N THR A 147 -9.55 -14.47 -14.86
CA THR A 147 -9.68 -13.02 -15.06
C THR A 147 -9.19 -12.20 -13.87
N GLN A 148 -8.92 -10.93 -14.14
CA GLN A 148 -8.61 -9.94 -13.11
C GLN A 148 -9.53 -8.73 -13.25
N VAL A 149 -10.04 -8.27 -12.12
CA VAL A 149 -10.92 -7.10 -12.04
C VAL A 149 -10.36 -6.09 -11.05
N GLN A 150 -10.60 -4.80 -11.32
CA GLN A 150 -10.15 -3.69 -10.49
C GLN A 150 -11.34 -3.06 -9.78
N GLN A 151 -11.18 -2.75 -8.50
CA GLN A 151 -12.08 -1.94 -7.70
C GLN A 151 -11.33 -0.70 -7.18
N SER A 152 -11.97 0.47 -7.25
CA SER A 152 -11.37 1.72 -6.79
C SER A 152 -11.76 1.99 -5.33
N LEU A 153 -10.78 2.38 -4.52
CA LEU A 153 -10.95 2.84 -3.16
C LEU A 153 -10.37 4.25 -3.05
N ASN A 154 -11.22 5.21 -2.68
CA ASN A 154 -10.82 6.58 -2.43
C ASN A 154 -10.66 6.79 -0.93
N VAL A 155 -9.60 7.49 -0.55
CA VAL A 155 -9.25 7.75 0.84
C VAL A 155 -8.85 9.21 1.01
N GLU A 156 -9.35 9.84 2.07
CA GLU A 156 -8.96 11.19 2.47
C GLU A 156 -8.48 11.19 3.93
N CYS A 157 -7.27 11.68 4.17
CA CYS A 157 -6.70 11.86 5.49
C CYS A 157 -7.15 13.21 6.06
N LEU A 158 -8.09 13.21 7.00
CA LEU A 158 -8.60 14.43 7.62
C LEU A 158 -7.73 14.86 8.81
N ARG A 159 -7.18 13.89 9.54
CA ARG A 159 -6.30 14.08 10.70
C ARG A 159 -5.27 12.95 10.79
N PRO A 160 -4.16 13.13 11.52
CA PRO A 160 -3.26 12.03 11.84
C PRO A 160 -4.02 10.85 12.46
N PHE A 161 -3.66 9.64 12.03
CA PHE A 161 -4.34 8.39 12.41
C PHE A 161 -3.30 7.26 12.52
N THR A 162 -3.59 6.25 13.33
CA THR A 162 -2.73 5.07 13.53
C THR A 162 -3.49 3.76 13.34
N GLU A 163 -4.79 3.84 13.13
CA GLU A 163 -5.71 2.73 12.98
C GLU A 163 -5.45 1.96 11.68
N VAL A 164 -5.71 0.66 11.74
CA VAL A 164 -5.52 -0.25 10.61
C VAL A 164 -6.75 -0.22 9.71
N VAL A 165 -6.57 0.12 8.43
CA VAL A 165 -7.61 -0.05 7.43
C VAL A 165 -7.64 -1.52 6.98
N LYS A 166 -8.78 -2.16 7.17
CA LYS A 166 -9.03 -3.59 6.86
C LYS A 166 -9.82 -3.74 5.57
N LEU A 167 -9.41 -4.68 4.73
CA LEU A 167 -10.16 -5.22 3.60
C LEU A 167 -10.63 -6.64 3.94
N ASP A 168 -11.93 -6.85 3.98
CA ASP A 168 -12.55 -8.18 4.02
C ASP A 168 -12.98 -8.57 2.60
N VAL A 169 -12.58 -9.77 2.15
CA VAL A 169 -12.97 -10.35 0.87
C VAL A 169 -13.59 -11.72 1.12
N SER A 170 -14.74 -11.98 0.51
CA SER A 170 -15.37 -13.30 0.52
C SER A 170 -15.98 -13.65 -0.82
N TYR A 171 -16.02 -14.94 -1.11
CA TYR A 171 -16.66 -15.49 -2.32
C TYR A 171 -16.91 -16.99 -2.16
N LEU A 172 -17.69 -17.54 -3.07
CA LEU A 172 -17.80 -18.97 -3.31
C LEU A 172 -16.97 -19.33 -4.54
N CYS A 173 -16.15 -20.38 -4.44
CA CYS A 173 -15.51 -21.01 -5.58
C CYS A 173 -15.96 -22.46 -5.55
N GLU A 174 -16.76 -22.85 -6.56
CA GLU A 174 -17.57 -24.08 -6.50
C GLU A 174 -18.45 -24.05 -5.22
N ASP A 175 -18.37 -25.08 -4.38
CA ASP A 175 -19.12 -25.18 -3.12
C ASP A 175 -18.29 -24.76 -1.89
N SER A 176 -17.08 -24.23 -2.10
CA SER A 176 -16.20 -23.79 -1.02
C SER A 176 -16.29 -22.30 -0.78
N LYS A 177 -16.69 -21.92 0.43
CA LYS A 177 -16.67 -20.52 0.89
C LYS A 177 -15.26 -20.11 1.30
N GLN A 178 -14.78 -19.02 0.73
CA GLN A 178 -13.50 -18.40 1.05
C GLN A 178 -13.74 -17.06 1.74
N HIS A 179 -12.85 -16.72 2.69
CA HIS A 179 -12.87 -15.45 3.39
C HIS A 179 -11.44 -15.02 3.75
N TYR A 180 -11.10 -13.77 3.49
CA TYR A 180 -9.80 -13.18 3.75
C TYR A 180 -9.96 -11.83 4.45
N ALA A 181 -9.29 -11.68 5.59
CA ALA A 181 -9.15 -10.41 6.30
C ALA A 181 -7.72 -9.89 6.14
N LEU A 182 -7.56 -8.76 5.43
CA LEU A 182 -6.29 -8.20 5.03
C LEU A 182 -6.14 -6.77 5.52
N MET A 183 -4.92 -6.37 5.88
CA MET A 183 -4.60 -4.98 6.17
C MET A 183 -4.24 -4.24 4.88
N LEU A 184 -4.90 -3.14 4.59
CA LEU A 184 -4.54 -2.22 3.52
C LEU A 184 -3.44 -1.27 4.01
N PRO A 185 -2.39 -1.01 3.21
CA PRO A 185 -1.26 -0.18 3.60
C PRO A 185 -1.55 1.31 3.45
N ILE A 186 -2.69 1.72 4.01
CA ILE A 186 -3.13 3.10 4.12
C ILE A 186 -2.62 3.58 5.46
N THR A 187 -1.45 4.21 5.44
CA THR A 187 -0.73 4.68 6.63
C THR A 187 -0.46 6.18 6.50
N LEU A 188 -0.31 6.87 7.64
CA LEU A 188 -0.13 8.34 7.67
C LEU A 188 1.00 8.82 6.74
N ASN A 189 2.10 8.06 6.61
CA ASN A 189 3.22 8.43 5.76
C ASN A 189 2.86 8.55 4.27
N LYS A 190 1.74 7.95 3.81
CA LYS A 190 1.26 8.10 2.43
C LYS A 190 0.74 9.50 2.12
N PHE A 191 0.42 10.30 3.15
CA PHE A 191 -0.14 11.64 3.02
C PHE A 191 0.88 12.76 3.35
N LEU A 192 2.10 12.40 3.74
CA LEU A 192 3.16 13.37 4.00
C LEU A 192 3.69 13.95 2.69
N GLN A 193 3.89 15.28 2.69
CA GLN A 193 4.52 15.97 1.58
C GLN A 193 5.98 16.29 1.92
N PRO A 194 6.92 16.07 0.98
CA PRO A 194 8.30 16.52 1.16
C PRO A 194 8.34 18.02 1.41
N ALA A 195 9.13 18.44 2.40
CA ALA A 195 9.38 19.85 2.70
C ALA A 195 10.87 20.13 2.49
N GLU A 196 11.22 20.72 1.35
CA GLU A 196 12.58 21.18 1.08
C GLU A 196 12.90 22.41 1.94
N MET A 197 14.04 22.39 2.61
CA MET A 197 14.56 23.52 3.37
C MET A 197 16.07 23.43 3.48
N ASP A 198 16.73 24.58 3.69
CA ASP A 198 18.16 24.63 3.93
C ASP A 198 18.51 24.26 5.39
N GLN A 199 19.80 24.04 5.64
CA GLN A 199 20.31 23.65 6.94
C GLN A 199 19.93 24.65 8.04
N ALA A 200 20.04 25.96 7.76
CA ALA A 200 19.72 27.01 8.72
C ALA A 200 18.23 27.00 9.12
N THR A 201 17.33 26.88 8.14
CA THR A 201 15.88 26.79 8.39
C THR A 201 15.53 25.53 9.16
N PHE A 202 16.11 24.37 8.82
CA PHE A 202 15.88 23.13 9.54
C PHE A 202 16.22 23.27 11.03
N PHE A 203 17.43 23.72 11.37
CA PHE A 203 17.83 23.86 12.77
C PHE A 203 17.05 24.95 13.50
N SER A 204 16.67 26.03 12.80
CA SER A 204 15.80 27.05 13.38
C SER A 204 14.44 26.47 13.76
N ARG A 205 13.81 25.68 12.89
CA ARG A 205 12.52 25.02 13.18
C ARG A 205 12.65 23.95 14.25
N TRP A 206 13.71 23.16 14.22
CA TRP A 206 13.97 22.11 15.21
C TRP A 206 14.01 22.67 16.64
N LYS A 207 14.68 23.81 16.83
CA LYS A 207 14.75 24.49 18.14
C LYS A 207 13.41 25.02 18.66
N LEU A 208 12.38 25.14 17.82
CA LEU A 208 11.04 25.56 18.28
C LEU A 208 10.26 24.40 18.92
N LEU A 209 10.74 23.17 18.78
CA LEU A 209 10.10 21.95 19.29
C LEU A 209 10.78 21.39 20.56
N SER A 210 11.86 22.04 21.03
CA SER A 210 12.60 21.71 22.26
C SER A 210 12.17 22.60 23.41
#